data_AF-A0A2W2EYA9-F1
#
_entry.id   AF-A0A2W2EYA9-F1
#
_cell.length_a   1.000
_cell.length_b   1.000
_cell.length_c   1.000
_cell.angle_alpha   90.00
_cell.angle_beta   90.00
_cell.angle_gamma   90.00
#
_symmetry.space_group_name_H-M   'P 1'
#
loop_
_entity.id
_entity.type
_entity.pdbx_description
1 polymer ?
#
loop_
_entity_poly.entity_id
_entity_poly.type
_entity_poly.pdbx_seq_one_letter_code
_entity_poly.pdbx_strand_id
1 'polypeptide(L)'
;MSIDHAAIEAARARIRSSHVRDHRPPSSARGLHHVALLSSDVERTIAFYQDLLEFPLTEIVENRDYKGSSHFFFDIGNGNLLAFFDFPGLDLGPYREVLGGLHHIAISVDPATWERLRGRLEAAGVPHDIESGASIYFRDPDNARLELLADPLGEMYGSRVL
;
A
#
# COMPACT_ATOMS: atom_id res chain seq x y z
N MET A 1 -10.64 -16.13 25.39
CA MET A 1 -10.06 -17.39 24.85
C MET A 1 -8.56 -17.23 24.83
N SER A 2 -7.81 -18.23 25.27
CA SER A 2 -6.35 -18.25 25.10
C SER A 2 -6.02 -18.73 23.68
N ILE A 3 -5.07 -18.07 23.01
CA ILE A 3 -4.62 -18.45 21.67
C ILE A 3 -3.58 -19.56 21.81
N ASP A 4 -3.79 -20.68 21.12
CA ASP A 4 -2.80 -21.76 21.06
C ASP A 4 -1.75 -21.49 19.96
N HIS A 5 -0.69 -20.78 20.34
CA HIS A 5 0.39 -20.42 19.43
C HIS A 5 1.14 -21.64 18.88
N ALA A 6 1.25 -22.73 19.66
CA ALA A 6 1.98 -23.93 19.24
C ALA A 6 1.20 -24.67 18.14
N ALA A 7 -0.12 -24.83 18.31
CA ALA A 7 -0.98 -25.41 17.27
C ALA A 7 -0.97 -24.57 15.98
N ILE A 8 -0.98 -23.24 16.11
CA ILE A 8 -0.91 -22.33 14.96
C ILE A 8 0.42 -22.48 14.21
N GLU A 9 1.55 -22.55 14.92
CA GLU A 9 2.85 -22.73 14.28
C GLU A 9 2.97 -24.10 13.60
N ALA A 10 2.49 -25.17 14.24
CA ALA A 10 2.43 -26.49 13.64
C ALA A 10 1.57 -26.48 12.36
N ALA A 11 0.44 -25.78 12.36
CA ALA A 11 -0.41 -25.62 11.19
C ALA A 11 0.30 -24.84 10.07
N ARG A 12 1.01 -23.74 10.38
CA ARG A 12 1.79 -22.98 9.40
C ARG A 12 2.90 -23.82 8.78
N ALA A 13 3.65 -24.57 9.59
CA ALA A 13 4.71 -25.45 9.11
C ALA A 13 4.15 -26.50 8.12
N ARG A 14 3.03 -27.12 8.47
CA ARG A 14 2.31 -28.07 7.60
C ARG A 14 1.84 -27.41 6.29
N ILE A 15 1.25 -26.22 6.35
CA ILE A 15 0.79 -25.48 5.17
C ILE A 15 1.97 -25.14 4.26
N ARG A 16 3.06 -24.61 4.83
CA ARG A 16 4.28 -24.26 4.10
C ARG A 16 4.82 -25.47 3.35
N SER A 17 5.03 -26.60 4.04
CA SER A 17 5.56 -27.83 3.41
C SER A 17 4.63 -28.45 2.37
N SER A 18 3.31 -28.22 2.47
CA SER A 18 2.33 -28.78 1.53
C SER A 18 2.13 -27.91 0.27
N HIS A 19 2.34 -26.59 0.37
CA HIS A 19 1.88 -25.65 -0.65
C HIS A 19 2.99 -24.77 -1.26
N VAL A 20 4.05 -24.46 -0.51
CA VAL A 20 5.21 -23.74 -1.07
C VAL A 20 6.04 -24.76 -1.85
N ARG A 21 6.35 -24.44 -3.12
CA ARG A 21 7.11 -25.33 -4.01
C ARG A 21 8.52 -24.79 -4.19
N ASP A 22 9.52 -25.65 -4.01
CA ASP A 22 10.93 -25.30 -4.26
C ASP A 22 11.15 -24.87 -5.71
N HIS A 23 10.44 -25.51 -6.64
CA HIS A 23 10.43 -25.16 -8.06
C HIS A 23 9.03 -24.69 -8.44
N ARG A 24 8.87 -23.37 -8.53
CA ARG A 24 7.63 -22.75 -9.04
C ARG A 24 7.69 -22.56 -10.56
N PRO A 25 6.62 -22.85 -11.30
CA PRO A 25 6.56 -22.48 -12.71
C PRO A 25 6.57 -20.94 -12.85
N PRO A 26 6.89 -20.41 -14.04
CA PRO A 26 6.70 -18.99 -14.33
C PRO A 26 5.26 -18.55 -14.02
N SER A 27 5.12 -17.33 -13.51
CA SER A 27 3.80 -16.74 -13.28
C SER A 27 3.08 -16.51 -14.61
N SER A 28 1.76 -16.73 -14.64
CA SER A 28 0.91 -16.26 -15.75
C SER A 28 0.58 -14.77 -15.64
N ALA A 29 0.76 -14.17 -14.46
CA ALA A 29 0.56 -12.76 -14.24
C ALA A 29 1.80 -11.96 -14.67
N ARG A 30 1.56 -10.72 -15.12
CA ARG A 30 2.62 -9.77 -15.48
C ARG A 30 3.02 -8.82 -14.34
N GLY A 31 2.38 -8.94 -13.18
CA GLY A 31 2.49 -8.01 -12.06
C GLY A 31 1.15 -7.38 -11.72
N LEU A 32 1.15 -6.52 -10.71
CA LEU A 32 0.05 -5.62 -10.42
C LEU A 32 0.01 -4.56 -11.54
N HIS A 33 -1.19 -4.19 -12.00
CA HIS A 33 -1.31 -3.12 -12.98
C HIS A 33 -1.52 -1.77 -12.28
N HIS A 34 -2.45 -1.74 -11.32
CA HIS A 34 -2.73 -0.60 -10.47
C HIS A 34 -3.55 -1.04 -9.26
N VAL A 35 -3.60 -0.20 -8.23
CA VAL A 35 -4.52 -0.30 -7.08
C VAL A 35 -5.36 0.95 -7.08
N ALA A 36 -6.67 0.84 -6.85
CA ALA A 36 -7.56 1.99 -6.74
C ALA A 36 -8.10 2.13 -5.32
N LEU A 37 -8.00 3.33 -4.74
CA LEU A 37 -8.56 3.70 -3.45
C LEU A 37 -9.65 4.77 -3.61
N LEU A 38 -10.28 5.12 -2.50
CA LEU A 38 -11.29 6.17 -2.46
C LEU A 38 -10.67 7.42 -1.82
N SER A 39 -10.94 8.58 -2.41
CA SER A 39 -10.54 9.88 -1.90
C SER A 39 -11.79 10.66 -1.50
N SER A 40 -11.79 11.26 -0.30
CA SER A 40 -12.84 12.21 0.07
C SER A 40 -12.53 13.64 -0.36
N ASP A 41 -11.28 13.94 -0.71
CA ASP A 41 -10.80 15.25 -1.14
C ASP A 41 -9.59 15.09 -2.08
N VAL A 42 -9.81 15.39 -3.37
CA VAL A 42 -8.80 15.19 -4.43
C VAL A 42 -7.53 16.00 -4.18
N GLU A 43 -7.64 17.27 -3.80
CA GLU A 43 -6.49 18.15 -3.61
C GLU A 43 -5.67 17.72 -2.39
N ARG A 44 -6.34 17.32 -1.30
CA ARG A 44 -5.68 16.77 -0.11
C ARG A 44 -4.96 15.46 -0.40
N THR A 45 -5.55 14.59 -1.22
CA THR A 45 -4.91 13.35 -1.68
C THR A 45 -3.69 13.68 -2.55
N ILE A 46 -3.77 14.63 -3.48
CA ILE A 46 -2.63 15.06 -4.30
C ILE A 46 -1.51 15.61 -3.44
N ALA A 47 -1.81 16.52 -2.50
CA ALA A 47 -0.79 17.09 -1.61
C ALA A 47 -0.09 16.00 -0.77
N PHE A 48 -0.81 14.96 -0.36
CA PHE A 48 -0.24 13.85 0.40
C PHE A 48 0.65 12.95 -0.47
N TYR A 49 0.14 12.46 -1.61
CA TYR A 49 0.86 11.48 -2.42
C TYR A 49 1.95 12.10 -3.29
N GLN A 50 1.67 13.22 -3.94
CA GLN A 50 2.65 13.90 -4.78
C GLN A 50 3.57 14.78 -3.95
N ASP A 51 3.04 15.69 -3.15
CA ASP A 51 3.91 16.71 -2.59
C ASP A 51 4.67 16.17 -1.38
N LEU A 52 4.01 15.42 -0.49
CA LEU A 52 4.64 14.85 0.71
C LEU A 52 5.41 13.55 0.43
N LEU A 53 4.80 12.58 -0.26
CA LEU A 53 5.42 11.27 -0.55
C LEU A 53 6.21 11.22 -1.86
N GLU A 54 6.11 12.24 -2.72
CA GLU A 54 6.85 12.36 -3.98
C GLU A 54 6.50 11.33 -5.05
N PHE A 55 5.27 10.81 -5.02
CA PHE A 55 4.72 9.98 -6.07
C PHE A 55 4.03 10.89 -7.10
N PRO A 56 4.59 11.09 -8.29
CA PRO A 56 4.07 12.09 -9.23
C PRO A 56 2.64 11.77 -9.67
N LEU A 57 1.76 12.77 -9.69
CA LEU A 57 0.47 12.65 -10.33
C LEU A 57 0.68 12.53 -11.86
N THR A 58 0.20 11.46 -12.46
CA THR A 58 0.37 11.22 -13.90
C THR A 58 -0.81 11.68 -14.72
N GLU A 59 -2.03 11.54 -14.19
CA GLU A 59 -3.26 11.82 -14.94
C GLU A 59 -4.45 12.04 -13.99
N ILE A 60 -5.42 12.85 -14.44
CA ILE A 60 -6.75 13.03 -13.85
C ILE A 60 -7.78 13.08 -14.98
N VAL A 61 -8.78 12.21 -14.90
CA VAL A 61 -9.85 12.11 -15.90
C VAL A 61 -11.20 11.95 -15.21
N GLU A 62 -12.29 12.18 -15.92
CA GLU A 62 -13.63 11.87 -15.40
C GLU A 62 -13.78 10.35 -15.24
N ASN A 63 -14.31 9.92 -14.09
CA ASN A 63 -14.68 8.55 -13.83
C ASN A 63 -15.78 8.12 -14.82
N ARG A 64 -15.48 7.10 -15.62
CA ARG A 64 -16.40 6.57 -16.63
C ARG A 64 -17.73 6.07 -16.05
N ASP A 65 -17.72 5.64 -14.78
CA ASP A 65 -18.84 4.95 -14.14
C ASP A 65 -19.72 5.90 -13.29
N TYR A 66 -19.23 7.11 -12.98
CA TYR A 66 -19.96 8.09 -12.17
C TYR A 66 -19.68 9.51 -12.67
N LYS A 67 -20.68 10.13 -13.30
CA LYS A 67 -20.54 11.49 -13.85
C LYS A 67 -20.20 12.50 -12.76
N GLY A 68 -19.19 13.33 -13.00
CA GLY A 68 -18.68 14.31 -12.04
C GLY A 68 -17.73 13.75 -10.98
N SER A 69 -17.52 12.43 -10.94
CA SER A 69 -16.40 11.82 -10.20
C SER A 69 -15.14 11.87 -11.06
N SER A 70 -14.00 11.96 -10.40
CA SER A 70 -12.65 11.95 -10.93
C SER A 70 -12.04 10.57 -10.75
N HIS A 71 -11.16 10.19 -11.67
CA HIS A 71 -10.26 9.06 -11.58
C HIS A 71 -8.84 9.57 -11.85
N PHE A 72 -7.97 9.46 -10.87
CA PHE A 72 -6.64 10.07 -10.92
C PHE A 72 -5.55 9.13 -10.40
N PHE A 73 -4.32 9.30 -10.88
CA PHE A 73 -3.28 8.29 -10.79
C PHE A 73 -1.93 8.88 -10.38
N PHE A 74 -1.21 8.16 -9.52
CA PHE A 74 0.16 8.46 -9.13
C PHE A 74 1.11 7.34 -9.59
N ASP A 75 2.29 7.71 -10.09
CA ASP A 75 3.37 6.74 -10.37
C ASP A 75 4.05 6.32 -9.06
N ILE A 76 3.99 5.02 -8.77
CA ILE A 76 4.64 4.42 -7.59
C ILE A 76 5.82 3.52 -7.97
N GLY A 77 6.34 3.69 -9.20
CA GLY A 77 7.50 2.98 -9.72
C GLY A 77 7.17 1.63 -10.34
N ASN A 78 8.16 1.08 -11.06
CA ASN A 78 8.08 -0.22 -11.71
C ASN A 78 6.86 -0.36 -12.67
N GLY A 79 6.38 0.75 -13.23
CA GLY A 79 5.21 0.80 -14.11
C GLY A 79 3.87 0.54 -13.39
N ASN A 80 3.82 0.66 -12.06
CA ASN A 80 2.61 0.50 -11.27
C ASN A 80 2.00 1.86 -10.96
N LEU A 81 0.67 1.92 -10.91
CA LEU A 81 -0.06 3.13 -10.56
C LEU A 81 -0.84 2.93 -9.25
N LEU A 82 -0.85 3.96 -8.41
CA LEU A 82 -1.83 4.11 -7.35
C LEU A 82 -2.91 5.08 -7.81
N ALA A 83 -4.12 4.58 -7.96
CA ALA A 83 -5.28 5.30 -8.47
C ALA A 83 -6.25 5.67 -7.34
N PHE A 84 -7.06 6.69 -7.60
CA PHE A 84 -8.11 7.14 -6.69
C PHE A 84 -9.37 7.51 -7.45
N PHE A 85 -10.51 7.23 -6.83
CA PHE A 85 -11.79 7.80 -7.20
C PHE A 85 -12.29 8.73 -6.09
N ASP A 86 -12.76 9.92 -6.46
CA ASP A 86 -13.67 10.66 -5.58
C ASP A 86 -15.12 10.25 -5.91
N PHE A 87 -16.07 10.46 -4.99
CA PHE A 87 -17.49 10.23 -5.28
C PHE A 87 -18.34 11.38 -4.73
N PRO A 88 -18.37 12.53 -5.43
CA PRO A 88 -19.10 13.70 -4.97
C PRO A 88 -20.57 13.39 -4.73
N GLY A 89 -21.06 13.78 -3.55
CA GLY A 89 -22.44 13.57 -3.13
C GLY A 89 -22.73 12.20 -2.50
N LEU A 90 -21.75 11.28 -2.44
CA LEU A 90 -21.88 10.05 -1.66
C LEU A 90 -21.25 10.21 -0.27
N ASP A 91 -21.96 9.77 0.76
CA ASP A 91 -21.40 9.60 2.10
C ASP A 91 -20.84 8.17 2.23
N LEU A 92 -19.52 8.04 2.08
CA LEU A 92 -18.81 6.77 2.11
C LEU A 92 -18.50 6.30 3.54
N GLY A 93 -18.69 7.17 4.55
CA GLY A 93 -18.27 6.92 5.91
C GLY A 93 -16.75 6.79 6.08
N PRO A 94 -16.28 6.47 7.30
CA PRO A 94 -14.86 6.30 7.57
C PRO A 94 -14.34 4.96 7.05
N TYR A 95 -13.04 4.90 6.73
CA TYR A 95 -12.33 3.64 6.49
C TYR A 95 -12.57 2.62 7.62
N ARG A 96 -12.68 1.35 7.25
CA ARG A 96 -12.71 0.24 8.20
C ARG A 96 -11.80 -0.90 7.76
N GLU A 97 -10.96 -1.37 8.68
CA GLU A 97 -10.16 -2.56 8.50
C GLU A 97 -11.01 -3.80 8.77
N VAL A 98 -11.49 -4.44 7.69
CA VAL A 98 -12.41 -5.57 7.75
C VAL A 98 -12.07 -6.62 6.70
N LEU A 99 -12.55 -7.85 6.91
CA LEU A 99 -12.43 -8.91 5.89
C LEU A 99 -13.04 -8.45 4.56
N GLY A 100 -12.28 -8.63 3.48
CA GLY A 100 -12.65 -8.15 2.13
C GLY A 100 -12.28 -6.69 1.86
N GLY A 101 -11.81 -5.93 2.86
CA GLY A 101 -11.23 -4.61 2.69
C GLY A 101 -9.71 -4.63 2.50
N LEU A 102 -9.14 -3.47 2.21
CA LEU A 102 -7.69 -3.26 2.20
C LEU A 102 -7.13 -3.49 3.61
N HIS A 103 -5.99 -4.18 3.72
CA HIS A 103 -5.24 -4.24 4.99
C HIS A 103 -4.16 -3.15 5.02
N HIS A 104 -3.27 -3.11 4.02
CA HIS A 104 -2.39 -1.99 3.71
C HIS A 104 -1.83 -2.12 2.28
N ILE A 105 -1.17 -1.07 1.79
CA ILE A 105 -0.33 -1.07 0.58
C ILE A 105 1.12 -0.84 1.00
N ALA A 106 2.00 -1.79 0.68
CA ALA A 106 3.44 -1.65 0.86
C ALA A 106 4.10 -1.19 -0.44
N ILE A 107 4.85 -0.09 -0.38
CA ILE A 107 5.53 0.53 -1.51
C ILE A 107 7.03 0.50 -1.23
N SER A 108 7.78 -0.16 -2.11
CA SER A 108 9.24 -0.24 -2.02
C SER A 108 9.85 1.09 -2.44
N VAL A 109 10.80 1.59 -1.65
CA VAL A 109 11.59 2.80 -1.94
C VAL A 109 13.04 2.54 -1.56
N ASP A 110 14.00 3.18 -2.22
CA ASP A 110 15.40 3.02 -1.85
C ASP A 110 15.66 3.51 -0.40
N PRO A 111 16.63 2.92 0.34
CA PRO A 111 16.88 3.28 1.73
C PRO A 111 17.09 4.78 2.00
N ALA A 112 17.75 5.49 1.09
CA ALA A 112 17.94 6.95 1.20
C ALA A 112 16.62 7.72 1.02
N THR A 113 15.74 7.25 0.14
CA THR A 113 14.39 7.81 -0.04
C THR A 113 13.52 7.49 1.16
N TRP A 114 13.60 6.27 1.70
CA TRP A 114 12.88 5.87 2.91
C TRP A 114 13.17 6.82 4.07
N GLU A 115 14.46 7.04 4.39
CA GLU A 115 14.87 7.90 5.51
C GLU A 115 14.40 9.36 5.32
N ARG A 116 14.44 9.83 4.08
CA ARG A 116 14.00 11.17 3.71
C ARG A 116 12.48 11.30 3.85
N LEU A 117 11.69 10.38 3.31
CA LEU A 117 10.23 10.40 3.40
C LEU A 117 9.75 10.22 4.85
N ARG A 118 10.43 9.39 5.64
CA ARG A 118 10.23 9.29 7.09
C ARG A 118 10.35 10.66 7.77
N GLY A 119 11.44 11.39 7.51
CA GLY A 119 11.63 12.74 8.06
C GLY A 119 10.56 13.74 7.58
N ARG A 120 10.08 13.60 6.34
CA ARG A 120 8.99 14.43 5.82
C ARG A 120 7.65 14.15 6.50
N LEU A 121 7.33 12.87 6.74
CA LEU A 121 6.14 12.46 7.50
C LEU A 121 6.16 13.01 8.93
N GLU A 122 7.33 12.92 9.59
CA GLU A 122 7.54 13.48 10.92
C GLU A 122 7.34 15.00 10.95
N ALA A 123 7.95 15.73 10.01
CA ALA A 123 7.82 17.18 9.89
C ALA A 123 6.38 17.63 9.57
N ALA A 124 5.62 16.82 8.83
CA ALA A 124 4.21 17.05 8.52
C ALA A 124 3.25 16.65 9.67
N GLY A 125 3.78 16.06 10.76
CA GLY A 125 2.96 15.62 11.89
C GLY A 125 2.09 14.40 11.60
N VAL A 126 2.46 13.59 10.60
CA VAL A 126 1.73 12.35 10.25
C VAL A 126 2.10 11.25 11.26
N PRO A 127 1.13 10.72 12.03
CA PRO A 127 1.39 9.60 12.94
C PRO A 127 1.88 8.38 12.17
N HIS A 128 2.93 7.75 12.67
CA HIS A 128 3.56 6.62 12.03
C HIS A 128 4.19 5.67 13.06
N ASP A 129 4.26 4.39 12.69
CA ASP A 129 4.85 3.33 13.49
C ASP A 129 6.05 2.74 12.74
N ILE A 130 7.22 2.78 13.35
CA ILE A 130 8.44 2.17 12.81
C ILE A 130 8.49 0.71 13.28
N GLU A 131 8.20 -0.23 12.38
CA GLU A 131 8.25 -1.67 12.68
C GLU A 131 9.69 -2.18 12.67
N SER A 132 10.54 -1.61 11.81
CA SER A 132 11.97 -1.92 11.74
C SER A 132 12.76 -0.77 11.12
N GLY A 133 14.09 -0.88 11.05
CA GLY A 133 14.94 0.08 10.33
C GLY A 133 14.71 0.14 8.82
N ALA A 134 13.81 -0.68 8.27
CA ALA A 134 13.47 -0.73 6.85
C ALA A 134 11.96 -0.58 6.59
N SER A 135 11.10 -0.48 7.60
CA SER A 135 9.64 -0.45 7.43
C SER A 135 9.01 0.60 8.33
N ILE A 136 8.16 1.44 7.73
CA ILE A 136 7.35 2.45 8.41
C ILE A 136 5.90 2.36 7.94
N TYR A 137 4.99 2.21 8.90
CA TYR A 137 3.55 2.23 8.67
C TYR A 137 2.97 3.60 9.01
N PHE A 138 2.02 4.06 8.21
CA PHE A 138 1.26 5.28 8.47
C PHE A 138 -0.09 5.22 7.75
N ARG A 139 -0.88 6.27 7.90
CA ARG A 139 -2.19 6.40 7.23
C ARG A 139 -2.21 7.63 6.33
N ASP A 140 -2.89 7.50 5.21
CA ASP A 140 -3.21 8.64 4.34
C ASP A 140 -4.35 9.49 4.95
N PRO A 141 -4.75 10.60 4.29
CA PRO A 141 -5.83 11.46 4.78
C PRO A 141 -7.19 10.77 4.90
N ASP A 142 -7.41 9.66 4.20
CA ASP A 142 -8.64 8.87 4.18
C ASP A 142 -8.50 7.56 4.98
N ASN A 143 -7.47 7.47 5.83
CA ASN A 143 -7.14 6.36 6.72
C ASN A 143 -6.71 5.04 6.06
N ALA A 144 -6.48 5.02 4.74
CA ALA A 144 -5.85 3.89 4.08
C ALA A 144 -4.47 3.66 4.69
N ARG A 145 -4.16 2.41 5.05
CA ARG A 145 -2.90 2.07 5.67
C ARG A 145 -1.83 1.88 4.60
N LEU A 146 -0.71 2.58 4.74
CA LEU A 146 0.46 2.45 3.89
C LEU A 146 1.66 1.95 4.67
N GLU A 147 2.57 1.34 3.93
CA GLU A 147 3.91 0.99 4.37
C GLU A 147 4.92 1.49 3.33
N LEU A 148 5.94 2.23 3.77
CA LEU A 148 7.16 2.40 2.97
C LEU A 148 8.17 1.38 3.44
N LEU A 149 8.67 0.58 2.49
CA LEU A 149 9.59 -0.53 2.75
C LEU A 149 10.90 -0.28 1.99
N ALA A 150 12.02 -0.28 2.71
CA ALA A 150 13.35 -0.08 2.16
C ALA A 150 13.96 -1.36 1.56
N ASP A 151 13.31 -2.51 1.73
CA ASP A 151 13.73 -3.77 1.10
C ASP A 151 13.47 -3.72 -0.42
N PRO A 152 14.36 -4.32 -1.23
CA PRO A 152 14.14 -4.47 -2.67
C PRO A 152 12.87 -5.26 -3.00
N LEU A 153 12.31 -5.01 -4.18
CA LEU A 153 11.19 -5.80 -4.69
C LEU A 153 11.52 -7.30 -4.71
N GLY A 154 10.68 -8.11 -4.07
CA GLY A 154 10.87 -9.55 -3.97
C GLY A 154 11.76 -10.00 -2.83
N GLU A 155 12.16 -9.09 -1.94
CA GLU A 155 12.82 -9.38 -0.68
C GLU A 155 11.96 -8.93 0.50
N MET A 156 12.03 -9.65 1.61
CA MET A 156 11.39 -9.30 2.88
C MET A 156 12.30 -9.71 4.03
N TYR A 157 12.60 -8.78 4.93
CA TYR A 157 13.40 -9.02 6.14
C TYR A 157 14.76 -9.67 5.81
N GLY A 158 15.40 -9.22 4.73
CA GLY A 158 16.67 -9.76 4.24
C GLY A 158 16.58 -11.17 3.62
N SER A 159 15.37 -11.69 3.40
CA SER A 159 15.13 -12.98 2.74
C SER A 159 14.51 -12.76 1.37
N ARG A 160 15.05 -13.44 0.36
CA ARG A 160 14.48 -13.45 -0.99
C ARG A 160 13.19 -14.27 -1.02
N VAL A 161 12.08 -13.65 -1.39
CA VAL A 161 10.75 -14.25 -1.51
C VAL A 161 10.28 -14.42 -2.96
N LEU A 162 10.98 -13.84 -3.94
CA LEU A 162 10.75 -14.03 -5.38
C LEU A 162 12.00 -14.44 -6.18
#